data_AF-A0A925I091-F1
#
_entry.id   AF-A0A925I091-F1
#
_cell.length_a   1.000
_cell.length_b   1.000
_cell.length_c   1.000
_cell.angle_alpha   90.00
_cell.angle_beta   90.00
_cell.angle_gamma   90.00
#
_symmetry.space_group_name_H-M   'P 1'
#
loop_
_entity.id
_entity.type
_entity.pdbx_description
1 polymer ?
#
loop_
_entity_poly.entity_id
_entity_poly.type
_entity_poly.pdbx_seq_one_letter_code
_entity_poly.pdbx_strand_id
1 'polypeptide(L)' 'MAKQGPRKKLPKTLAVINADNCTGCESCIEVCPVDCINLIEMKLGVKGNQSWCEIDLERCVGCEVCVHIPQKAS' A
#
# COMPACT_ATOMS: atom_id res chain seq x y z
N MET A 1 -20.37 13.07 -3.57
CA MET A 1 -19.03 12.61 -3.13
C MET A 1 -18.44 11.75 -4.23
N ALA A 2 -17.15 11.91 -4.55
CA ALA A 2 -16.56 11.69 -5.88
C ALA A 2 -16.81 10.30 -6.51
N LYS A 3 -17.49 10.31 -7.68
CA LYS A 3 -17.55 9.21 -8.63
C LYS A 3 -16.16 9.01 -9.25
N GLN A 4 -15.35 8.09 -8.75
CA GLN A 4 -14.14 7.67 -9.43
C GLN A 4 -14.54 6.76 -10.60
N GLY A 5 -14.68 7.37 -11.79
CA GLY A 5 -14.92 6.62 -13.01
C GLY A 5 -13.75 5.69 -13.35
N PRO A 6 -13.96 4.65 -14.15
CA PRO A 6 -12.91 3.68 -14.48
C PRO A 6 -11.74 4.39 -15.16
N ARG A 7 -10.51 4.12 -14.69
CA ARG A 7 -9.30 4.65 -15.32
C ARG A 7 -9.26 4.25 -16.79
N LYS A 8 -9.05 5.22 -17.68
CA LYS A 8 -8.97 5.00 -19.13
C LYS A 8 -7.69 4.27 -19.57
N LYS A 9 -6.66 4.17 -18.70
CA LYS A 9 -5.42 3.42 -18.94
C LYS A 9 -4.87 2.86 -17.62
N LEU A 10 -4.60 1.55 -17.60
CA LEU A 10 -3.89 0.88 -16.51
C LEU A 10 -2.39 1.25 -16.61
N PRO A 11 -1.72 1.64 -15.52
CA PRO A 11 -0.29 1.91 -15.54
C PRO A 11 0.51 0.65 -15.93
N LYS A 12 1.64 0.85 -16.61
CA LYS A 12 2.52 -0.26 -17.04
C LYS A 12 3.25 -0.92 -15.87
N THR A 13 3.45 -0.18 -14.78
CA THR A 13 4.18 -0.63 -13.59
C THR A 13 3.32 -0.35 -12.37
N LEU A 14 3.13 -1.37 -11.53
CA LEU A 14 2.39 -1.29 -10.28
C LEU A 14 3.32 -1.65 -9.13
N ALA A 15 3.25 -0.86 -8.06
CA ALA A 15 3.93 -1.19 -6.83
C ALA A 15 3.17 -2.29 -6.09
N VAL A 16 3.90 -3.21 -5.48
CA VAL A 16 3.35 -4.28 -4.63
C VAL A 16 4.15 -4.28 -3.33
N ILE A 17 3.45 -4.42 -2.20
CA ILE A 17 4.06 -4.51 -0.88
C ILE A 17 4.14 -5.98 -0.49
N ASN A 18 5.31 -6.42 -0.04
CA ASN A 18 5.48 -7.78 0.47
C ASN A 18 5.14 -7.80 1.97
N ALA A 19 4.06 -8.49 2.34
CA ALA A 19 3.61 -8.58 3.73
C ALA A 19 4.69 -9.17 4.67
N ASP A 20 5.52 -10.10 4.20
CA ASP A 20 6.59 -10.70 4.99
C ASP A 20 7.73 -9.71 5.33
N ASN A 21 7.91 -8.66 4.51
CA ASN A 21 8.94 -7.63 4.74
C ASN A 21 8.35 -6.32 5.28
N CYS A 22 7.04 -6.16 5.23
CA CYS A 22 6.37 -4.96 5.67
C CYS A 22 6.27 -4.94 7.19
N THR A 23 6.73 -3.85 7.80
CA THR A 23 6.59 -3.63 9.25
C THR A 23 5.32 -2.88 9.63
N GLY A 24 4.51 -2.49 8.64
CA GLY A 24 3.33 -1.65 8.86
C GLY A 24 3.66 -0.23 9.32
N CYS A 25 4.79 0.35 8.87
CA CYS A 25 5.26 1.69 9.28
C CYS A 25 4.46 2.87 8.72
N GLU A 26 3.46 2.63 7.86
CA GLU A 26 2.52 3.63 7.34
C GLU A 26 3.14 4.72 6.45
N SER A 27 4.47 4.83 6.34
CA SER A 27 5.14 5.87 5.56
C SER A 27 4.79 5.83 4.07
N CYS A 28 4.50 4.64 3.53
CA CYS A 28 4.05 4.50 2.14
C CYS A 28 2.65 5.11 1.91
N ILE A 29 1.79 5.11 2.93
CA ILE A 29 0.44 5.67 2.90
C ILE A 29 0.53 7.20 2.78
N GLU A 30 1.34 7.82 3.64
CA GLU A 30 1.49 9.30 3.67
C GLU A 30 2.02 9.89 2.35
N VAL A 31 2.86 9.14 1.63
CA VAL A 31 3.43 9.60 0.35
C VAL A 31 2.57 9.26 -0.86
N CYS A 32 1.47 8.51 -0.70
CA CYS A 32 0.65 8.07 -1.82
C CYS A 32 -0.21 9.23 -2.36
N PRO A 33 -0.01 9.71 -3.61
CA PRO A 33 -0.72 10.88 -4.12
C PRO A 33 -2.22 10.64 -4.40
N VAL A 34 -2.63 9.38 -4.49
CA VAL A 34 -4.03 8.99 -4.74
C VAL A 34 -4.65 8.23 -3.57
N ASP A 35 -3.91 8.14 -2.45
CA ASP A 35 -4.35 7.50 -1.21
C ASP A 35 -4.98 6.12 -1.47
N CYS A 36 -4.20 5.26 -2.13
CA CYS A 36 -4.62 3.91 -2.53
C CYS A 36 -3.93 2.80 -1.74
N ILE A 37 -3.35 3.12 -0.57
CA ILE A 37 -2.61 2.16 0.26
C ILE A 37 -3.28 2.10 1.62
N ASN A 38 -3.62 0.90 2.08
CA ASN A 38 -4.27 0.68 3.38
C ASN A 38 -3.38 -0.14 4.31
N LEU A 39 -3.43 0.14 5.61
CA LEU A 39 -2.87 -0.72 6.63
C LEU A 39 -3.88 -1.83 6.96
N ILE A 40 -3.43 -3.08 6.84
CA ILE A 40 -4.19 -4.28 7.18
C ILE A 40 -3.61 -4.85 8.47
N GLU A 41 -4.47 -5.05 9.46
CA GLU A 41 -4.11 -5.65 10.74
C GLU A 41 -4.75 -7.03 10.86
N MET A 42 -3.95 -8.08 11.01
CA MET A 42 -4.47 -9.42 11.24
C MET A 42 -4.57 -9.71 12.73
N LYS A 43 -5.81 -9.85 13.23
CA LYS A 43 -6.10 -10.29 14.60
C LYS A 43 -6.39 -11.79 14.64
N LEU A 44 -5.36 -12.61 14.49
CA LEU A 44 -5.46 -14.04 14.79
C LEU A 44 -5.18 -14.22 16.28
N GLY A 45 -6.14 -14.75 17.03
CA GLY A 45 -6.20 -14.78 18.51
C GLY A 45 -5.12 -15.57 19.26
N VAL A 46 -3.86 -15.57 18.82
CA VAL A 46 -2.71 -16.18 19.50
C VAL A 46 -1.42 -15.37 19.28
N LYS A 47 -1.00 -14.62 20.30
CA LYS A 47 0.38 -14.11 20.51
C LYS A 47 1.11 -13.40 19.35
N GLY A 48 0.42 -12.54 18.60
CA GLY A 48 1.11 -11.60 17.72
C GLY A 48 0.16 -10.82 16.83
N ASN A 49 0.11 -9.50 17.01
CA ASN A 49 -0.53 -8.62 16.04
C ASN A 49 0.48 -8.40 14.91
N GLN A 50 0.19 -8.92 13.73
CA GLN A 50 0.95 -8.60 12.51
C GLN A 50 0.14 -7.60 11.70
N SER A 51 0.80 -6.53 11.29
CA SER A 51 0.24 -5.48 10.44
C SER A 51 1.13 -5.28 9.22
N TRP A 52 0.51 -5.08 8.06
CA TRP A 52 1.20 -4.80 6.81
C TRP A 52 0.39 -3.84 5.97
N CYS A 53 1.05 -3.16 5.04
CA CYS A 53 0.39 -2.27 4.10
C CYS A 53 0.01 -3.04 2.82
N GLU A 54 -1.14 -2.72 2.23
CA GLU A 54 -1.65 -3.29 0.99
C GLU A 54 -2.02 -2.17 0.01
N ILE A 55 -1.68 -2.35 -1.27
CA ILE A 55 -1.93 -1.37 -2.33
C ILE A 55 -3.15 -1.81 -3.15
N ASP A 56 -4.13 -0.93 -3.26
CA ASP A 56 -5.25 -1.06 -4.19
C ASP A 56 -4.76 -0.83 -5.63
N LEU A 57 -4.60 -1.93 -6.36
CA LEU A 57 -4.08 -1.92 -7.73
C LEU A 57 -5.03 -1.26 -8.74
N GLU A 58 -6.33 -1.20 -8.43
CA GLU A 58 -7.34 -0.55 -9.28
C GLU A 58 -7.24 0.99 -9.16
N ARG A 59 -6.93 1.45 -7.94
CA ARG A 59 -6.77 2.87 -7.61
C ARG A 59 -5.34 3.38 -7.80
N CYS A 60 -4.36 2.50 -7.93
CA CYS A 60 -2.98 2.86 -8.18
C CYS A 60 -2.77 3.54 -9.55
N VAL A 61 -1.95 4.61 -9.56
CA VAL A 61 -1.51 5.31 -10.79
C VAL A 61 -0.13 4.88 -11.29
N GLY A 62 0.61 4.09 -10.53
CA GLY A 62 2.00 3.78 -10.84
C GLY A 62 2.94 5.00 -10.72
N CYS A 63 2.75 5.84 -9.70
CA CYS A 63 3.61 7.02 -9.46
C CYS A 63 4.98 6.69 -8.85
N GLU A 64 5.19 5.43 -8.45
CA GLU A 64 6.48 4.89 -7.93
C GLU A 64 7.04 5.56 -6.65
N VAL A 65 6.38 6.56 -6.08
CA VAL A 65 6.86 7.25 -4.86
C VAL A 65 7.02 6.29 -3.68
N CYS A 66 6.09 5.35 -3.52
CA CYS A 66 6.12 4.39 -2.41
C CYS A 66 7.27 3.37 -2.50
N VAL A 67 7.85 3.10 -3.69
CA VAL A 67 8.95 2.14 -3.83
C VAL A 67 10.29 2.72 -3.36
N HIS A 68 10.38 4.03 -3.22
CA HIS A 68 11.55 4.72 -2.68
C HIS A 68 11.56 4.79 -1.16
N ILE A 69 10.48 4.36 -0.49
CA ILE A 69 10.42 4.25 0.96
C ILE A 69 11.08 2.92 1.38
N PRO A 70 12.14 2.96 2.20
CA PRO A 70 12.75 1.73 2.70
C PRO A 70 11.75 0.99 3.59
N GLN A 71 11.45 -0.26 3.24
CA GLN A 71 10.44 -1.09 3.92
C GLN A 71 10.98 -1.72 5.22
N LYS A 72 12.18 -1.31 5.65
CA LYS A 72 12.93 -1.91 6.76
C LYS A 72 13.64 -0.82 7.56
N ALA A 73 13.10 -0.48 8.73
CA ALA A 73 13.93 0.03 9.80
C ALA A 73 14.79 -1.14 10.31
N SER A 74 16.09 -0.90 10.43
CA SER A 74 17.10 -1.91 10.74
C SER A 74 16.85 -2.62 12.07
#